data_AF-A0A1D3KAE9-F1
#
_entry.id   AF-A0A1D3KAE9-F1
#
_cell.length_a   1.000
_cell.length_b   1.000
_cell.length_c   1.000
_cell.angle_alpha   90.00
_cell.angle_beta   90.00
_cell.angle_gamma   90.00
#
_symmetry.space_group_name_H-M   'P 1'
#
loop_
_entity.id
_entity.type
_entity.pdbx_description
1 polymer ?
#
loop_
_entity_poly.entity_id
_entity_poly.type
_entity_poly.pdbx_seq_one_letter_code
_entity_poly.pdbx_strand_id
1 'polypeptide(L)'
;MLSPQHIPTLDTQHSSVCESGVAWLPQVAIDLSFWHGGRKLKDLERFEWPGDVVEGPALALAQKNCALFGIEQSSSLEMWAFRSDWIIANTRSDIDQHWFSVGPNPRAAHKILVSHRPVWSSKRGALPPLHEWRMFQAGFIKFVTVKGSLSPTDDWSEHITALLAEPTLMAGLQELALVDGRITDLKIVHRGVFDSGSQLILVTGTVRVAVGPHTDRSNALDIEHTVNSVLDVQLLPTSELLELDVSDTALRPTGWKIVNL
;
A
#
# COMPACT_ATOMS: atom_id res chain seq x y z
N MET A 1 -18.90 29.15 -23.40
CA MET A 1 -17.77 29.43 -22.49
C MET A 1 -18.08 28.71 -21.20
N LEU A 2 -17.44 27.56 -20.97
CA LEU A 2 -17.68 26.67 -19.83
C LEU A 2 -16.48 26.77 -18.90
N SER A 3 -16.73 27.16 -17.66
CA SER A 3 -15.75 27.20 -16.57
C SER A 3 -15.23 25.78 -16.26
N PRO A 4 -13.91 25.57 -16.12
CA PRO A 4 -13.39 24.30 -15.63
C PRO A 4 -13.59 24.23 -14.12
N GLN A 5 -14.36 23.22 -13.68
CA GLN A 5 -14.57 22.92 -12.28
C GLN A 5 -13.28 22.35 -11.66
N HIS A 6 -13.00 22.84 -10.45
CA HIS A 6 -11.91 22.47 -9.56
C HIS A 6 -11.71 20.95 -9.47
N ILE A 7 -10.51 20.51 -9.84
CA ILE A 7 -9.92 19.26 -9.36
C ILE A 7 -9.36 19.58 -7.96
N PRO A 8 -9.80 18.93 -6.87
CA PRO A 8 -9.12 19.07 -5.58
C PRO A 8 -7.77 18.37 -5.69
N THR A 9 -6.70 19.17 -5.75
CA THR A 9 -5.31 18.72 -5.65
C THR A 9 -5.06 18.07 -4.28
N LEU A 10 -4.01 17.26 -4.20
CA LEU A 10 -3.51 16.57 -3.00
C LEU A 10 -3.29 17.46 -1.75
N ASP A 11 -3.47 18.78 -1.86
CA ASP A 11 -3.05 19.79 -0.88
C ASP A 11 -3.84 19.79 0.43
N THR A 12 -4.94 19.04 0.54
CA THR A 12 -5.79 19.06 1.75
C THR A 12 -5.32 18.14 2.88
N GLN A 13 -4.20 17.41 2.71
CA GLN A 13 -3.49 16.72 3.81
C GLN A 13 -2.11 17.33 4.14
N HIS A 14 -1.71 18.44 3.48
CA HIS A 14 -0.39 19.05 3.64
C HIS A 14 -0.35 20.22 4.65
N SER A 15 -1.24 20.23 5.65
CA SER A 15 -1.23 21.28 6.68
C SER A 15 -0.48 20.87 7.95
N SER A 16 0.68 20.24 7.82
CA SER A 16 1.79 20.45 8.76
C SER A 16 3.10 19.94 8.14
N VAL A 17 4.14 20.78 8.22
CA VAL A 17 5.55 20.50 7.86
C VAL A 17 5.89 20.52 6.36
N CYS A 18 5.85 21.70 5.74
CA CYS A 18 6.84 22.03 4.69
C CYS A 18 8.12 22.52 5.39
N GLU A 19 8.97 21.59 5.84
CA GLU A 19 10.39 21.91 6.02
C GLU A 19 10.97 22.20 4.63
N SER A 20 11.51 23.40 4.44
CA SER A 20 12.10 23.83 3.17
C SER A 20 13.19 22.84 2.74
N GLY A 21 12.95 22.06 1.68
CA GLY A 21 13.95 21.14 1.11
C GLY A 21 13.45 19.73 0.76
N VAL A 22 12.26 19.33 1.22
CA VAL A 22 11.68 18.01 0.90
C VAL A 22 10.74 18.09 -0.30
N ALA A 23 10.95 17.21 -1.28
CA ALA A 23 10.03 16.98 -2.41
C ALA A 23 9.57 15.52 -2.44
N TRP A 24 8.29 15.33 -2.74
CA TRP A 24 7.65 14.03 -2.87
C TRP A 24 7.66 13.59 -4.33
N LEU A 25 8.54 12.67 -4.70
CA LEU A 25 8.75 12.27 -6.10
C LEU A 25 8.18 10.87 -6.38
N PRO A 26 7.62 10.65 -7.58
CA PRO A 26 7.06 9.35 -7.96
C PRO A 26 8.17 8.32 -8.18
N GLN A 27 7.88 7.09 -7.79
CA GLN A 27 8.75 5.94 -8.04
C GLN A 27 7.91 4.72 -8.37
N VAL A 28 8.36 3.90 -9.32
CA VAL A 28 7.69 2.67 -9.72
C VAL A 28 8.56 1.48 -9.33
N ALA A 29 7.93 0.46 -8.79
CA ALA A 29 8.54 -0.84 -8.58
C ALA A 29 7.77 -1.92 -9.36
N ILE A 30 8.49 -2.85 -9.99
CA ILE A 30 7.94 -4.05 -10.62
C ILE A 30 8.55 -5.28 -9.95
N ASP A 31 7.71 -6.08 -9.29
CA ASP A 31 8.09 -7.33 -8.65
C ASP A 31 7.73 -8.51 -9.55
N LEU A 32 8.72 -9.34 -9.89
CA LEU A 32 8.52 -10.60 -10.59
C LEU A 32 8.51 -11.77 -9.61
N SER A 33 7.58 -12.70 -9.79
CA SER A 33 7.48 -13.88 -8.94
C SER A 33 6.90 -15.09 -9.66
N PHE A 34 7.28 -16.29 -9.19
CA PHE A 34 6.74 -17.58 -9.63
C PHE A 34 5.59 -18.02 -8.73
N TRP A 35 4.57 -18.61 -9.35
CA TRP A 35 3.33 -19.02 -8.69
C TRP A 35 2.90 -20.40 -9.15
N HIS A 36 2.27 -21.17 -8.27
CA HIS A 36 1.68 -22.46 -8.60
C HIS A 36 0.42 -22.68 -7.77
N GLY A 37 -0.69 -23.01 -8.42
CA GLY A 37 -1.98 -23.23 -7.74
C GLY A 37 -2.44 -22.03 -6.91
N GLY A 38 -2.26 -20.81 -7.43
CA GLY A 38 -2.65 -19.57 -6.75
C GLY A 38 -1.78 -19.17 -5.57
N ARG A 39 -0.65 -19.86 -5.32
CA ARG A 39 0.29 -19.53 -4.25
C ARG A 39 1.63 -19.11 -4.80
N LYS A 40 2.21 -18.06 -4.19
CA LYS A 40 3.57 -17.64 -4.51
C LYS A 40 4.56 -18.73 -4.08
N LEU A 41 5.40 -19.14 -5.02
CA LEU A 41 6.49 -20.08 -4.77
C LEU A 41 7.78 -19.34 -4.43
N LYS A 42 8.12 -18.31 -5.23
CA LYS A 42 9.42 -17.64 -5.14
C LYS A 42 9.39 -16.25 -5.77
N ASP A 43 10.04 -15.31 -5.10
CA ASP A 43 10.39 -14.00 -5.66
C ASP A 43 11.59 -14.14 -6.62
N LEU A 44 11.54 -13.44 -7.75
CA LEU A 44 12.60 -13.47 -8.76
C LEU A 44 13.48 -12.23 -8.66
N GLU A 45 12.94 -11.08 -9.08
CA GLU A 45 13.68 -9.82 -9.13
C GLU A 45 12.69 -8.66 -8.97
N ARG A 46 13.15 -7.60 -8.33
CA ARG A 46 12.43 -6.33 -8.17
C ARG A 46 13.17 -5.25 -8.94
N PHE A 47 12.47 -4.58 -9.85
CA PHE A 47 12.97 -3.44 -10.59
C PHE A 47 12.39 -2.18 -9.96
N GLU A 48 13.22 -1.21 -9.58
CA GLU A 48 12.76 0.00 -8.88
C GLU A 48 13.47 1.23 -9.47
N TRP A 49 12.69 2.22 -9.90
CA TRP A 49 13.23 3.46 -10.49
C TRP A 49 12.24 4.63 -10.42
N PRO A 50 12.71 5.89 -10.42
CA PRO A 50 11.86 7.06 -10.61
C PRO A 50 11.13 7.04 -11.96
N GLY A 51 9.80 6.92 -11.96
CA GLY A 51 8.97 6.84 -13.17
C GLY A 51 8.92 5.45 -13.82
N ASP A 52 8.34 5.38 -15.03
CA ASP A 52 7.85 4.13 -15.62
C ASP A 52 8.88 3.28 -16.39
N VAL A 53 10.16 3.65 -16.38
CA VAL A 53 11.17 3.03 -17.27
C VAL A 53 11.51 1.57 -16.95
N VAL A 54 11.11 1.09 -15.77
CA VAL A 54 11.40 -0.28 -15.28
C VAL A 54 10.49 -1.36 -15.87
N GLU A 55 9.35 -0.98 -16.43
CA GLU A 55 8.35 -1.96 -16.90
C GLU A 55 8.87 -2.79 -18.08
N GLY A 56 9.47 -2.15 -19.09
CA GLY A 56 10.02 -2.85 -20.26
C GLY A 56 11.10 -3.88 -19.89
N PRO A 57 12.16 -3.52 -19.15
CA PRO A 57 13.18 -4.44 -18.67
C PRO A 57 12.62 -5.60 -17.83
N ALA A 58 11.67 -5.32 -16.93
CA ALA A 58 11.04 -6.34 -16.10
C ALA A 58 10.26 -7.36 -16.96
N LEU A 59 9.48 -6.89 -17.94
CA LEU A 59 8.73 -7.76 -18.84
C LEU A 59 9.64 -8.58 -19.77
N ALA A 60 10.76 -8.03 -20.21
CA ALA A 60 11.76 -8.77 -20.98
C ALA A 60 12.41 -9.89 -20.15
N LEU A 61 12.76 -9.62 -18.89
CA LEU A 61 13.30 -10.65 -18.00
C LEU A 61 12.26 -11.74 -17.71
N ALA A 62 11.02 -11.34 -17.48
CA ALA A 62 9.89 -12.25 -17.36
C ALA A 62 9.84 -13.20 -18.57
N GLN A 63 9.68 -12.68 -19.78
CA GLN A 63 9.58 -13.50 -20.99
C GLN A 63 10.77 -14.44 -21.17
N LYS A 64 11.99 -13.97 -20.89
CA LYS A 64 13.20 -14.79 -20.91
C LYS A 64 13.12 -15.96 -19.92
N ASN A 65 12.62 -15.75 -18.71
CA ASN A 65 12.45 -16.81 -17.72
C ASN A 65 11.34 -17.80 -18.11
N CYS A 66 10.24 -17.32 -18.70
CA CYS A 66 9.23 -18.23 -19.26
C CYS A 66 9.83 -19.16 -20.31
N ALA A 67 10.64 -18.63 -21.24
CA ALA A 67 11.33 -19.44 -22.23
C ALA A 67 12.33 -20.42 -21.61
N LEU A 68 13.09 -19.97 -20.60
CA LEU A 68 14.10 -20.79 -19.92
C LEU A 68 13.49 -21.98 -19.17
N PHE A 69 12.34 -21.79 -18.52
CA PHE A 69 11.68 -22.81 -17.70
C PHE A 69 10.54 -23.54 -18.42
N GLY A 70 10.30 -23.26 -19.71
CA GLY A 70 9.20 -23.87 -20.46
C GLY A 70 7.82 -23.53 -19.87
N ILE A 71 7.64 -22.29 -19.38
CA ILE A 71 6.36 -21.82 -18.86
C ILE A 71 5.49 -21.41 -20.04
N GLU A 72 4.61 -22.34 -20.44
CA GLU A 72 3.62 -22.15 -21.48
C GLU A 72 2.24 -21.87 -20.87
N GLN A 73 1.25 -21.54 -21.71
CA GLN A 73 -0.10 -21.24 -21.25
C GLN A 73 -0.76 -22.43 -20.51
N SER A 74 -0.41 -23.65 -20.89
CA SER A 74 -0.87 -24.90 -20.25
C SER A 74 -0.12 -25.25 -18.96
N SER A 75 0.97 -24.56 -18.63
CA SER A 75 1.76 -24.86 -17.44
C SER A 75 0.99 -24.56 -16.15
N SER A 76 1.16 -25.41 -15.14
CA SER A 76 0.66 -25.13 -13.78
C SER A 76 1.53 -24.09 -13.05
N LEU A 77 2.81 -24.01 -13.43
CA LEU A 77 3.70 -22.93 -13.04
C LEU A 77 3.33 -21.67 -13.82
N GLU A 78 3.22 -20.58 -13.10
CA GLU A 78 2.92 -19.26 -13.62
C GLU A 78 3.98 -18.29 -13.17
N MET A 79 4.13 -17.22 -13.93
CA MET A 79 4.97 -16.11 -13.53
C MET A 79 4.17 -14.83 -13.68
N TRP A 80 4.31 -13.96 -12.69
CA TRP A 80 3.50 -12.76 -12.54
C TRP A 80 4.41 -11.56 -12.33
N ALA A 81 3.98 -10.41 -12.88
CA ALA A 81 4.57 -9.11 -12.63
C ALA A 81 3.56 -8.24 -11.88
N PHE A 82 3.97 -7.71 -10.74
CA PHE A 82 3.20 -6.79 -9.92
C PHE A 82 3.84 -5.42 -9.97
N ARG A 83 3.03 -4.38 -10.15
CA ARG A 83 3.47 -2.99 -10.17
C ARG A 83 3.01 -2.30 -8.91
N SER A 84 3.96 -1.66 -8.22
CA SER A 84 3.71 -0.76 -7.10
C SER A 84 4.11 0.66 -7.51
N ASP A 85 3.16 1.59 -7.45
CA ASP A 85 3.43 3.01 -7.62
C ASP A 85 3.61 3.64 -6.22
N TRP A 86 4.69 4.39 -6.04
CA TRP A 86 5.11 5.00 -4.78
C TRP A 86 5.31 6.50 -4.93
N ILE A 87 5.21 7.22 -3.82
CA ILE A 87 5.73 8.57 -3.68
C ILE A 87 6.75 8.55 -2.54
N ILE A 88 7.96 9.06 -2.81
CA ILE A 88 9.10 9.01 -1.89
C ILE A 88 9.55 10.43 -1.55
N ALA A 89 9.78 10.66 -0.26
CA ALA A 89 10.37 11.89 0.22
C ALA A 89 11.84 11.94 -0.18
N ASN A 90 12.21 12.96 -0.94
CA ASN A 90 13.57 13.23 -1.35
C ASN A 90 13.97 14.64 -0.90
N THR A 91 15.25 14.80 -0.59
CA THR A 91 15.87 16.11 -0.34
C THR A 91 16.87 16.41 -1.44
N ARG A 92 17.07 17.69 -1.71
CA ARG A 92 18.07 18.13 -2.69
C ARG A 92 19.34 18.55 -1.96
N SER A 93 20.47 18.01 -2.38
CA SER A 93 21.77 18.37 -1.84
C SER A 93 22.14 19.81 -2.24
N ASP A 94 22.57 20.61 -1.26
CA ASP A 94 23.01 21.99 -1.52
C ASP A 94 24.35 22.06 -2.27
N ILE A 95 25.15 20.98 -2.21
CA ILE A 95 26.50 20.92 -2.78
C ILE A 95 26.46 20.72 -4.30
N ASP A 96 25.66 19.76 -4.76
CA ASP A 96 25.67 19.28 -6.15
C ASP A 96 24.27 19.25 -6.78
N GLN A 97 23.24 19.70 -6.05
CA GLN A 97 21.85 19.83 -6.51
C GLN A 97 21.21 18.48 -6.92
N HIS A 98 21.81 17.35 -6.56
CA HIS A 98 21.22 16.03 -6.79
C HIS A 98 20.14 15.73 -5.74
N TRP A 99 19.11 15.02 -6.19
CA TRP A 99 18.07 14.49 -5.32
C TRP A 99 18.53 13.18 -4.70
N PHE A 100 18.31 13.04 -3.39
CA PHE A 100 18.54 11.80 -2.66
C PHE A 100 17.34 11.51 -1.76
N SER A 101 17.06 10.24 -1.53
CA SER A 101 15.96 9.82 -0.67
C SER A 101 16.24 10.14 0.79
N VAL A 102 15.23 10.69 1.45
CA VAL A 102 15.27 10.95 2.89
C VAL A 102 15.38 9.61 3.59
N GLY A 103 16.33 9.50 4.50
CA GLY A 103 16.51 8.30 5.31
C GLY A 103 15.27 7.98 6.15
N PRO A 104 15.09 6.72 6.56
CA PRO A 104 13.95 6.33 7.37
C PRO A 104 13.94 7.09 8.70
N ASN A 105 12.89 7.89 8.93
CA ASN A 105 12.60 8.51 10.21
C ASN A 105 11.45 7.73 10.88
N PRO A 106 11.62 7.22 12.11
CA PRO A 106 10.56 6.46 12.79
C PRO A 106 9.28 7.27 13.03
N ARG A 107 9.35 8.60 12.99
CA ARG A 107 8.23 9.51 13.24
C ARG A 107 7.70 10.22 11.99
N ALA A 108 8.25 9.93 10.81
CA ALA A 108 7.81 10.57 9.57
C ALA A 108 7.72 9.57 8.42
N ALA A 109 6.66 9.71 7.63
CA ALA A 109 6.54 8.99 6.36
C ALA A 109 7.68 9.42 5.43
N HIS A 110 8.38 8.45 4.84
CA HIS A 110 9.41 8.70 3.82
C HIS A 110 9.08 8.01 2.49
N LYS A 111 8.11 7.07 2.50
CA LYS A 111 7.64 6.31 1.34
C LYS A 111 6.15 6.00 1.53
N ILE A 112 5.34 6.33 0.53
CA ILE A 112 3.87 6.19 0.56
C ILE A 112 3.44 5.35 -0.65
N LEU A 113 2.71 4.27 -0.40
CA LEU A 113 2.15 3.42 -1.45
C LEU A 113 0.96 4.14 -2.09
N VAL A 114 1.00 4.36 -3.39
CA VAL A 114 -0.08 4.99 -4.17
C VAL A 114 -0.94 3.94 -4.84
N SER A 115 -0.35 2.90 -5.40
CA SER A 115 -1.11 1.83 -6.04
C SER A 115 -0.31 0.55 -6.03
N HIS A 116 -0.99 -0.59 -6.08
CA HIS A 116 -0.37 -1.90 -6.21
C HIS A 116 -1.28 -2.81 -7.01
N ARG A 117 -0.80 -3.41 -8.11
CA ARG A 117 -1.63 -4.25 -8.99
C ARG A 117 -0.80 -5.25 -9.80
N PRO A 118 -1.34 -6.42 -10.15
CA PRO A 118 -0.73 -7.22 -11.19
C PRO A 118 -0.88 -6.52 -12.56
N VAL A 119 0.18 -6.54 -13.36
CA VAL A 119 0.22 -5.90 -14.70
C VAL A 119 0.47 -6.89 -15.83
N TRP A 120 1.02 -8.07 -15.51
CA TRP A 120 1.29 -9.11 -16.50
C TRP A 120 1.33 -10.50 -15.87
N SER A 121 0.95 -11.52 -16.65
CA SER A 121 1.15 -12.93 -16.28
C SER A 121 1.56 -13.78 -17.49
N SER A 122 2.25 -14.90 -17.24
CA SER A 122 2.64 -15.84 -18.30
C SER A 122 1.46 -16.48 -19.02
N LYS A 123 0.29 -16.54 -18.38
CA LYS A 123 -0.93 -17.13 -18.97
C LYS A 123 -1.76 -16.16 -19.80
N ARG A 124 -1.72 -14.87 -19.46
CA ARG A 124 -2.62 -13.85 -20.03
C ARG A 124 -1.89 -12.73 -20.78
N GLY A 125 -0.57 -12.65 -20.65
CA GLY A 125 0.18 -11.50 -21.12
C GLY A 125 -0.13 -10.27 -20.27
N ALA A 126 -0.18 -9.10 -20.92
CA ALA A 126 -0.51 -7.84 -20.28
C ALA A 126 -1.96 -7.83 -19.77
N LEU A 127 -2.16 -7.37 -18.54
CA LEU A 127 -3.49 -7.26 -17.93
C LEU A 127 -4.14 -5.90 -18.27
N PRO A 128 -5.47 -5.82 -18.29
CA PRO A 128 -6.18 -4.58 -18.56
C PRO A 128 -5.80 -3.45 -17.59
N PRO A 129 -5.86 -2.18 -18.01
CA PRO A 129 -5.58 -1.05 -17.15
C PRO A 129 -6.59 -0.93 -16.01
N LEU A 130 -6.17 -0.35 -14.89
CA LEU A 130 -6.90 -0.33 -13.62
C LEU A 130 -8.31 0.31 -13.70
N HIS A 131 -8.53 1.23 -14.64
CA HIS A 131 -9.84 1.88 -14.82
C HIS A 131 -10.91 0.95 -15.41
N GLU A 132 -10.51 -0.19 -15.98
CA GLU A 132 -11.41 -1.24 -16.47
C GLU A 132 -11.77 -2.26 -15.38
N TRP A 133 -11.14 -2.16 -14.20
CA TRP A 133 -11.35 -3.11 -13.11
C TRP A 133 -12.54 -2.69 -12.26
N ARG A 134 -13.25 -3.66 -11.69
CA ARG A 134 -14.37 -3.39 -10.79
C ARG A 134 -13.85 -2.87 -9.47
N MET A 135 -14.16 -1.62 -9.13
CA MET A 135 -13.72 -0.95 -7.92
C MET A 135 -14.75 -1.05 -6.79
N PHE A 136 -14.29 -1.04 -5.55
CA PHE A 136 -15.10 -1.03 -4.33
C PHE A 136 -14.34 -0.33 -3.20
N GLN A 137 -15.08 0.00 -2.14
CA GLN A 137 -14.52 0.58 -0.93
C GLN A 137 -14.33 -0.51 0.13
N ALA A 138 -13.15 -0.55 0.73
CA ALA A 138 -12.84 -1.41 1.86
C ALA A 138 -12.56 -0.55 3.10
N GLY A 139 -13.37 -0.74 4.14
CA GLY A 139 -13.16 -0.14 5.45
C GLY A 139 -12.27 -1.02 6.30
N PHE A 140 -11.36 -0.43 7.07
CA PHE A 140 -10.51 -1.15 8.00
C PHE A 140 -10.74 -0.77 9.46
N ILE A 141 -10.35 -1.69 10.33
CA ILE A 141 -10.30 -1.55 11.78
C ILE A 141 -8.95 -2.10 12.24
N LYS A 142 -8.14 -1.28 12.90
CA LYS A 142 -6.85 -1.68 13.48
C LYS A 142 -6.79 -1.26 14.94
N PHE A 143 -6.48 -2.21 15.81
CA PHE A 143 -6.20 -1.93 17.22
C PHE A 143 -4.69 -1.88 17.42
N VAL A 144 -4.21 -0.84 18.08
CA VAL A 144 -2.78 -0.66 18.35
C VAL A 144 -2.58 -0.16 19.77
N THR A 145 -1.52 -0.64 20.40
CA THR A 145 -1.11 -0.19 21.72
C THR A 145 0.00 0.83 21.59
N VAL A 146 -0.10 1.89 22.38
CA VAL A 146 0.79 3.05 22.32
C VAL A 146 1.19 3.48 23.72
N LYS A 147 2.38 4.07 23.84
CA LYS A 147 2.88 4.73 25.04
C LYS A 147 2.95 6.22 24.78
N GLY A 148 2.67 7.03 25.80
CA GLY A 148 2.68 8.47 25.62
C GLY A 148 2.06 9.23 26.77
N SER A 149 2.22 10.55 26.71
CA SER A 149 1.67 11.52 27.67
C SER A 149 0.34 12.13 27.22
N LEU A 150 -0.14 11.78 26.02
CA LEU A 150 -1.44 12.21 25.50
C LEU A 150 -2.58 11.76 26.40
N SER A 151 -3.50 12.66 26.68
CA SER A 151 -4.71 12.37 27.43
C SER A 151 -5.68 11.54 26.56
N PRO A 152 -6.46 10.63 27.16
CA PRO A 152 -7.53 9.90 26.48
C PRO A 152 -8.57 10.79 25.76
N THR A 153 -8.68 12.06 26.15
CA THR A 153 -9.64 13.03 25.61
C THR A 153 -9.05 13.94 24.53
N ASP A 154 -7.74 13.88 24.30
CA ASP A 154 -7.08 14.71 23.29
C ASP A 154 -7.47 14.26 21.88
N ASP A 155 -7.20 15.08 20.88
CA ASP A 155 -7.34 14.67 19.48
C ASP A 155 -6.12 13.88 19.05
N TRP A 156 -6.29 12.57 18.86
CA TRP A 156 -5.21 11.66 18.47
C TRP A 156 -4.89 11.72 16.96
N SER A 157 -5.75 12.34 16.15
CA SER A 157 -5.62 12.36 14.70
C SER A 157 -4.41 13.17 14.21
N GLU A 158 -3.96 14.15 14.98
CA GLU A 158 -2.77 14.95 14.67
C GLU A 158 -1.44 14.24 15.04
N HIS A 159 -1.51 13.18 15.85
CA HIS A 159 -0.35 12.52 16.44
C HIS A 159 -0.01 11.16 15.79
N ILE A 160 -0.83 10.69 14.85
CA ILE A 160 -0.63 9.42 14.14
C ILE A 160 -1.00 9.59 12.67
N THR A 161 -0.08 9.20 11.80
CA THR A 161 -0.35 8.97 10.38
C THR A 161 -0.61 7.50 10.12
N ALA A 162 -1.65 7.19 9.35
CA ALA A 162 -1.91 5.85 8.83
C ALA A 162 -1.49 5.77 7.36
N LEU A 163 -0.78 4.71 6.99
CA LEU A 163 -0.34 4.41 5.64
C LEU A 163 -0.67 2.96 5.29
N LEU A 164 -0.84 2.66 4.01
CA LEU A 164 -0.90 1.27 3.57
C LEU A 164 0.50 0.66 3.54
N ALA A 165 0.63 -0.52 4.14
CA ALA A 165 1.83 -1.32 4.00
C ALA A 165 1.93 -1.87 2.56
N GLU A 166 3.15 -2.13 2.09
CA GLU A 166 3.33 -2.88 0.85
C GLU A 166 2.66 -4.25 0.96
N PRO A 167 1.77 -4.62 0.03
CA PRO A 167 1.13 -5.92 0.06
C PRO A 167 2.18 -7.03 0.03
N THR A 168 2.10 -7.95 1.00
CA THR A 168 2.93 -9.15 0.94
C THR A 168 2.41 -10.01 -0.20
N LEU A 169 3.28 -10.41 -1.13
CA LEU A 169 2.87 -11.22 -2.27
C LEU A 169 2.40 -12.62 -1.80
N MET A 170 1.09 -12.76 -1.55
CA MET A 170 0.43 -13.96 -1.02
C MET A 170 -0.76 -14.38 -1.90
N ALA A 171 -1.31 -15.56 -1.64
CA ALA A 171 -2.47 -16.07 -2.37
C ALA A 171 -3.62 -15.05 -2.43
N GLY A 172 -4.24 -14.89 -3.59
CA GLY A 172 -5.32 -13.92 -3.83
C GLY A 172 -4.86 -12.54 -4.34
N LEU A 173 -3.59 -12.18 -4.20
CA LEU A 173 -3.08 -10.89 -4.69
C LEU A 173 -3.16 -10.75 -6.23
N GLN A 174 -3.11 -11.87 -6.97
CA GLN A 174 -3.25 -11.92 -8.42
C GLN A 174 -4.58 -11.31 -8.93
N GLU A 175 -5.56 -11.19 -8.04
CA GLU A 175 -6.93 -10.76 -8.34
C GLU A 175 -7.30 -9.46 -7.62
N LEU A 176 -6.38 -8.86 -6.88
CA LEU A 176 -6.60 -7.63 -6.11
C LEU A 176 -5.68 -6.52 -6.59
N ALA A 177 -6.22 -5.33 -6.72
CA ALA A 177 -5.46 -4.11 -6.91
C ALA A 177 -5.82 -3.07 -5.83
N LEU A 178 -4.80 -2.41 -5.31
CA LEU A 178 -4.93 -1.14 -4.63
C LEU A 178 -4.96 -0.04 -5.70
N VAL A 179 -6.08 0.69 -5.78
CA VAL A 179 -6.33 1.67 -6.84
C VAL A 179 -5.63 2.99 -6.54
N ASP A 180 -5.83 3.42 -5.31
CA ASP A 180 -5.45 4.72 -4.78
C ASP A 180 -5.20 4.47 -3.29
N GLY A 181 -3.94 4.57 -2.90
CA GLY A 181 -3.47 4.26 -1.56
C GLY A 181 -3.86 5.31 -0.50
N ARG A 182 -4.69 6.29 -0.84
CA ARG A 182 -5.23 7.24 0.12
C ARG A 182 -6.17 6.53 1.08
N ILE A 183 -5.96 6.81 2.36
CA ILE A 183 -6.91 6.48 3.41
C ILE A 183 -7.84 7.68 3.58
N THR A 184 -9.14 7.40 3.47
CA THR A 184 -10.24 8.36 3.68
C THR A 184 -10.98 8.03 4.97
N ASP A 185 -11.71 9.01 5.52
CA ASP A 185 -12.50 8.85 6.76
C ASP A 185 -11.70 8.29 7.95
N LEU A 186 -10.41 8.66 8.04
CA LEU A 186 -9.53 8.22 9.12
C LEU A 186 -10.08 8.71 10.47
N LYS A 187 -10.25 7.79 11.42
CA LYS A 187 -10.63 8.10 12.80
C LYS A 187 -9.75 7.35 13.77
N ILE A 188 -9.34 8.04 14.82
CA ILE A 188 -8.51 7.50 15.89
C ILE A 188 -9.24 7.72 17.20
N VAL A 189 -9.50 6.64 17.92
CA VAL A 189 -10.31 6.66 19.15
C VAL A 189 -9.58 5.91 20.24
N HIS A 190 -9.35 6.56 21.38
CA HIS A 190 -8.88 5.89 22.59
C HIS A 190 -9.92 4.87 23.09
N ARG A 191 -9.48 3.65 23.39
CA ARG A 191 -10.34 2.52 23.79
C ARG A 191 -10.10 2.02 25.22
N GLY A 192 -9.01 2.42 25.86
CA GLY A 192 -8.73 2.04 27.24
C GLY A 192 -7.23 1.91 27.50
N VAL A 193 -6.90 1.38 28.67
CA VAL A 193 -5.53 1.07 29.08
C VAL A 193 -5.30 -0.43 28.87
N PHE A 194 -4.18 -0.82 28.26
CA PHE A 194 -3.88 -2.21 27.94
C PHE A 194 -3.03 -2.89 29.04
N ASP A 195 -1.95 -2.24 29.50
CA ASP A 195 -1.12 -2.67 30.64
C ASP A 195 -0.16 -1.55 31.06
N SER A 196 0.26 -1.48 32.33
CA SER A 196 1.42 -0.71 32.84
C SER A 196 1.64 0.71 32.26
N GLY A 197 0.56 1.45 31.99
CA GLY A 197 0.59 2.82 31.45
C GLY A 197 0.46 2.93 29.92
N SER A 198 0.40 1.82 29.20
CA SER A 198 0.13 1.78 27.75
C SER A 198 -1.36 1.93 27.46
N GLN A 199 -1.66 2.71 26.42
CA GLN A 199 -3.01 3.02 25.98
C GLN A 199 -3.36 2.19 24.74
N LEU A 200 -4.61 1.74 24.65
CA LEU A 200 -5.15 1.04 23.51
C LEU A 200 -5.96 2.03 22.65
N ILE A 201 -5.62 2.11 21.37
CA ILE A 201 -6.35 2.93 20.40
C ILE A 201 -6.98 2.06 19.33
N LEU A 202 -8.09 2.55 18.78
CA LEU A 202 -8.72 2.05 17.58
C LEU A 202 -8.52 3.03 16.44
N VAL A 203 -7.97 2.56 15.34
CA VAL A 203 -7.84 3.30 14.09
C VAL A 203 -8.76 2.68 13.04
N THR A 204 -9.56 3.51 12.38
CA THR A 204 -10.44 3.09 11.29
C THR A 204 -10.27 4.01 10.10
N GLY A 205 -10.50 3.52 8.90
CA GLY A 205 -10.53 4.33 7.69
C GLY A 205 -11.00 3.50 6.48
N THR A 206 -11.02 4.12 5.31
CA THR A 206 -11.51 3.50 4.07
C THR A 206 -10.48 3.68 2.95
N VAL A 207 -10.29 2.63 2.15
CA VAL A 207 -9.42 2.64 0.95
C VAL A 207 -10.17 2.16 -0.28
N ARG A 208 -9.65 2.50 -1.46
CA ARG A 208 -10.19 2.03 -2.74
C ARG A 208 -9.38 0.87 -3.28
N VAL A 209 -10.09 -0.21 -3.55
CA VAL A 209 -9.55 -1.47 -4.06
C VAL A 209 -10.33 -1.90 -5.29
N ALA A 210 -9.72 -2.71 -6.13
CA ALA A 210 -10.35 -3.25 -7.31
C ALA A 210 -10.04 -4.74 -7.44
N VAL A 211 -10.96 -5.46 -8.08
CA VAL A 211 -10.81 -6.88 -8.37
C VAL A 211 -10.56 -7.06 -9.86
N GLY A 212 -9.67 -8.01 -10.16
CA GLY A 212 -9.26 -8.31 -11.52
C GLY A 212 -10.45 -8.58 -12.46
N PRO A 213 -10.30 -8.27 -13.76
CA PRO A 213 -11.38 -8.41 -14.75
C PRO A 213 -11.76 -9.87 -15.07
N HIS A 214 -11.16 -10.84 -14.38
CA HIS A 214 -11.39 -12.26 -14.60
C HIS A 214 -12.00 -12.96 -13.39
N THR A 215 -12.33 -12.17 -12.37
CA THR A 215 -12.91 -12.63 -11.11
C THR A 215 -14.41 -12.37 -11.06
N ASP A 216 -15.09 -12.44 -12.22
CA ASP A 216 -16.53 -12.19 -12.44
C ASP A 216 -17.48 -12.99 -11.52
N ARG A 217 -16.95 -13.92 -10.71
CA ARG A 217 -17.71 -14.79 -9.79
C ARG A 217 -17.32 -14.65 -8.32
N SER A 218 -16.38 -13.79 -7.95
CA SER A 218 -16.01 -13.63 -6.54
C SER A 218 -17.17 -12.99 -5.79
N ASN A 219 -17.68 -13.71 -4.80
CA ASN A 219 -18.69 -13.17 -3.91
C ASN A 219 -18.03 -12.15 -2.96
N ALA A 220 -18.85 -11.37 -2.25
CA ALA A 220 -18.38 -10.36 -1.29
C ALA A 220 -17.37 -10.91 -0.27
N LEU A 221 -17.58 -12.14 0.19
CA LEU A 221 -16.79 -12.80 1.22
C LEU A 221 -15.41 -13.21 0.68
N ASP A 222 -15.34 -13.64 -0.57
CA ASP A 222 -14.06 -14.00 -1.21
C ASP A 222 -13.17 -12.75 -1.33
N ILE A 223 -13.75 -11.63 -1.79
CA ILE A 223 -13.05 -10.35 -1.89
C ILE A 223 -12.60 -9.86 -0.52
N GLU A 224 -13.49 -9.91 0.48
CA GLU A 224 -13.17 -9.53 1.85
C GLU A 224 -12.04 -10.41 2.42
N HIS A 225 -12.08 -11.71 2.18
CA HIS A 225 -11.03 -12.63 2.60
C HIS A 225 -9.68 -12.30 1.95
N THR A 226 -9.67 -12.05 0.63
CA THR A 226 -8.46 -11.64 -0.09
C THR A 226 -7.88 -10.36 0.48
N VAL A 227 -8.72 -9.33 0.68
CA VAL A 227 -8.29 -8.05 1.27
C VAL A 227 -7.70 -8.26 2.66
N ASN A 228 -8.37 -9.02 3.53
CA ASN A 228 -7.89 -9.34 4.88
C ASN A 228 -6.56 -10.10 4.90
N SER A 229 -6.27 -10.89 3.85
CA SER A 229 -5.05 -11.68 3.74
C SER A 229 -3.85 -10.90 3.17
N VAL A 230 -4.09 -9.78 2.49
CA VAL A 230 -3.10 -9.11 1.64
C VAL A 230 -2.80 -7.70 2.12
N LEU A 231 -3.81 -6.95 2.57
CA LEU A 231 -3.64 -5.56 2.96
C LEU A 231 -3.41 -5.41 4.46
N ASP A 232 -2.47 -4.53 4.81
CA ASP A 232 -2.26 -4.09 6.18
C ASP A 232 -2.07 -2.57 6.22
N VAL A 233 -2.40 -1.98 7.36
CA VAL A 233 -2.21 -0.54 7.62
C VAL A 233 -1.06 -0.35 8.59
N GLN A 234 -0.03 0.37 8.17
CA GLN A 234 1.03 0.81 9.06
C GLN A 234 0.62 2.12 9.75
N LEU A 235 0.85 2.20 11.06
CA LEU A 235 0.69 3.45 11.82
C LEU A 235 2.07 4.02 12.14
N LEU A 236 2.21 5.33 12.03
CA LEU A 236 3.41 6.08 12.36
C LEU A 236 3.05 7.21 13.33
N PRO A 237 3.57 7.21 14.56
CA PRO A 237 3.47 8.36 15.45
C PRO A 237 4.18 9.57 14.83
N THR A 238 3.54 10.73 14.79
CA THR A 238 4.07 11.96 14.18
C THR A 238 4.63 12.96 15.18
N SER A 239 4.43 12.72 16.48
CA SER A 239 4.83 13.64 17.54
C SER A 239 5.60 12.91 18.64
N GLU A 240 6.38 13.65 19.43
CA GLU A 240 7.13 13.11 20.57
C GLU A 240 6.25 12.65 21.74
N LEU A 241 4.99 13.08 21.77
CA LEU A 241 4.04 12.75 22.83
C LEU A 241 3.55 11.30 22.76
N LEU A 242 3.85 10.61 21.65
CA LEU A 242 3.36 9.27 21.37
C LEU A 242 4.44 8.38 20.76
N GLU A 243 4.42 7.11 21.11
CA GLU A 243 5.17 6.05 20.48
C GLU A 243 4.36 4.75 20.43
N LEU A 244 4.66 3.87 19.47
CA LEU A 244 4.07 2.53 19.43
C LEU A 244 4.67 1.67 20.54
N ASP A 245 3.82 0.93 21.24
CA ASP A 245 4.30 0.02 22.29
C ASP A 245 4.88 -1.27 21.70
N VAL A 246 6.19 -1.28 21.47
CA VAL A 246 6.91 -2.45 20.94
C VAL A 246 6.97 -3.64 21.91
N SER A 247 6.63 -3.44 23.19
CA SER A 247 6.57 -4.55 24.16
C SER A 247 5.26 -5.32 24.10
N ASP A 248 4.26 -4.79 23.40
CA ASP A 248 3.02 -5.49 23.15
C ASP A 248 3.21 -6.56 22.08
N THR A 249 3.17 -7.83 22.50
CA THR A 249 3.31 -8.99 21.63
C THR A 249 1.97 -9.49 21.07
N ALA A 250 0.85 -8.87 21.46
CA ALA A 250 -0.45 -9.27 20.97
C ALA A 250 -0.59 -8.92 19.48
N LEU A 251 -0.64 -9.97 18.65
CA LEU A 251 -0.90 -9.83 17.23
C LEU A 251 -2.35 -9.36 17.00
N ARG A 252 -2.50 -8.11 16.54
CA ARG A 252 -3.79 -7.53 16.15
C ARG A 252 -3.73 -7.17 14.67
N PRO A 253 -4.07 -8.11 13.77
CA PRO A 253 -4.08 -7.83 12.34
C PRO A 253 -5.13 -6.76 12.02
N THR A 254 -4.94 -6.05 10.91
CA THR A 254 -5.96 -5.15 10.39
C THR A 254 -7.15 -5.96 9.91
N GLY A 255 -8.33 -5.69 10.46
CA GLY A 255 -9.58 -6.27 9.99
C GLY A 255 -10.16 -5.41 8.89
N TRP A 256 -10.60 -6.03 7.80
CA TRP A 256 -11.17 -5.36 6.64
C TRP A 256 -12.60 -5.80 6.37
N LYS A 257 -13.42 -4.87 5.87
CA LYS A 257 -14.79 -5.13 5.45
C LYS A 257 -15.12 -4.37 4.17
N ILE A 258 -15.80 -5.01 3.23
CA ILE A 258 -16.26 -4.31 2.02
C ILE A 258 -17.50 -3.48 2.35
N VAL A 259 -17.43 -2.17 2.08
CA VAL A 259 -18.48 -1.20 2.46
C VAL A 259 -19.57 -1.12 1.40
N ASN A 260 -19.20 -1.19 0.11
CA ASN A 260 -20.10 -1.12 -1.04
C ASN A 260 -19.59 -2.03 -2.17
N LEU A 261 -20.46 -2.91 -2.70
CA LEU A 261 -20.20 -3.78 -3.86
C LEU A 261 -21.07 -3.43 -5.06
#